data_AF-F4QI45-F1
#
_entry.id   AF-F4QI45-F1
#
_cell.length_a   1.000
_cell.length_b   1.000
_cell.length_c   1.000
_cell.angle_alpha   90.00
_cell.angle_beta   90.00
_cell.angle_gamma   90.00
#
_symmetry.space_group_name_H-M   'P 1'
#
loop_
_entity.id
_entity.type
_entity.pdbx_description
1 polymer ?
#
loop_
_entity_poly.entity_id
_entity_poly.type
_entity_poly.pdbx_seq_one_letter_code
_entity_poly.pdbx_strand_id
1 'polypeptide(L)'
;MADAEIDLEPEAQSDAQHELSDTTYVGQVGTNWCTYDCSGHEAGFAYAIENELTDTADCYENDDSFLEGCEAYVDALETLTAEKLKQKIQQAADAAEAEIRAES
;
A
#
# COMPACT_ATOMS: atom_id res chain seq x y z
N MET A 1 14.37 19.59 21.78
CA MET A 1 13.44 18.51 21.40
C MET A 1 13.37 18.62 19.89
N ALA A 2 13.87 17.60 19.19
CA ALA A 2 14.13 17.71 17.76
C ALA A 2 12.81 17.97 17.02
N ASP A 3 12.83 18.99 16.16
CA ASP A 3 11.90 19.10 15.03
C ASP A 3 11.98 17.78 14.27
N ALA A 4 11.02 16.90 14.52
CA ALA A 4 10.69 15.87 13.55
C ALA A 4 10.01 16.64 12.42
N GLU A 5 10.79 17.00 11.39
CA GLU A 5 10.20 17.27 10.09
C GLU A 5 9.23 16.11 9.82
N ILE A 6 7.95 16.44 9.66
CA ILE A 6 6.91 15.43 9.52
C ILE A 6 7.16 14.75 8.18
N ASP A 7 7.87 13.64 8.20
CA ASP A 7 8.16 12.84 7.03
C ASP A 7 6.91 12.00 6.72
N LEU A 8 5.91 12.66 6.14
CA LEU A 8 4.58 12.10 5.87
C LEU A 8 4.62 10.96 4.86
N GLU A 9 5.64 10.94 3.99
CA GLU A 9 5.76 9.98 2.89
C GLU A 9 6.08 8.55 3.37
N PRO A 10 7.16 8.29 4.14
CA PRO A 10 7.43 6.95 4.67
C PRO A 10 6.37 6.48 5.66
N GLU A 11 5.73 7.38 6.41
CA GLU A 11 4.61 7.02 7.26
C GLU A 11 3.39 6.57 6.44
N ALA A 12 3.07 7.27 5.35
CA ALA A 12 1.96 6.90 4.47
C ALA A 12 2.20 5.54 3.81
N GLN A 13 3.44 5.25 3.44
CA GLN A 13 3.81 3.95 2.88
C GLN A 13 3.70 2.84 3.93
N SER A 14 4.21 3.06 5.15
CA SER A 14 4.11 2.07 6.22
C SER A 14 2.65 1.77 6.58
N ASP A 15 1.80 2.80 6.65
CA ASP A 15 0.36 2.63 6.87
C ASP A 15 -0.30 1.85 5.73
N ALA A 16 0.10 2.10 4.47
CA ALA A 16 -0.40 1.38 3.32
C ALA A 16 0.04 -0.10 3.31
N GLN A 17 1.31 -0.38 3.64
CA GLN A 17 1.81 -1.75 3.79
C GLN A 17 1.06 -2.50 4.89
N HIS A 18 0.79 -1.84 6.02
CA HIS A 18 0.03 -2.44 7.11
C HIS A 18 -1.38 -2.85 6.67
N GLU A 19 -2.09 -1.98 5.95
CA GLU A 19 -3.44 -2.25 5.46
C GLU A 19 -3.46 -3.36 4.40
N LEU A 20 -2.42 -3.45 3.56
CA LEU A 20 -2.29 -4.53 2.60
C LEU A 20 -1.78 -5.84 3.20
N SER A 21 -1.10 -5.80 4.35
CA SER A 21 -0.59 -7.03 4.98
C SER A 21 -1.69 -7.98 5.44
N ASP A 22 -2.91 -7.47 5.63
CA ASP A 22 -4.10 -8.24 5.99
C ASP A 22 -4.98 -8.62 4.78
N THR A 23 -4.57 -8.31 3.54
CA THR A 23 -5.33 -8.61 2.33
C THR A 23 -4.74 -9.79 1.53
N THR A 24 -5.45 -10.17 0.48
CA THR A 24 -5.02 -11.21 -0.47
C THR A 24 -5.20 -10.70 -1.90
N TYR A 25 -4.66 -11.41 -2.89
CA TYR A 25 -4.86 -11.05 -4.29
C TYR A 25 -6.35 -10.96 -4.63
N VAL A 26 -7.13 -11.96 -4.25
CA VAL A 26 -8.59 -11.97 -4.47
C VAL A 26 -9.30 -10.89 -3.64
N GLY A 27 -8.83 -10.59 -2.43
CA GLY A 27 -9.37 -9.52 -1.59
C GLY A 27 -9.17 -8.13 -2.21
N GLN A 28 -8.02 -7.90 -2.85
CA GLN A 28 -7.63 -6.62 -3.41
C GLN A 28 -8.07 -6.43 -4.88
N VAL A 29 -7.86 -7.44 -5.71
CA VAL A 29 -8.03 -7.38 -7.18
C VAL A 29 -9.30 -8.11 -7.63
N GLY A 30 -9.69 -9.17 -6.93
CA GLY A 30 -10.86 -10.00 -7.25
C GLY A 30 -10.52 -11.24 -8.11
N THR A 31 -11.55 -12.03 -8.43
CA THR A 31 -11.39 -13.34 -9.10
C THR A 31 -11.51 -13.31 -10.63
N ASN A 32 -11.86 -12.16 -11.23
CA ASN A 32 -12.11 -12.04 -12.68
C ASN A 32 -10.88 -12.31 -13.55
N TRP A 33 -9.68 -12.21 -12.96
CA TRP A 33 -8.40 -12.41 -13.62
C TRP A 33 -7.91 -13.86 -13.52
N CYS A 34 -8.58 -14.67 -12.71
CA CYS A 34 -8.29 -16.09 -12.59
C CYS A 34 -9.15 -16.88 -13.59
N THR A 35 -8.51 -17.71 -14.42
CA THR A 35 -9.22 -18.53 -15.41
C THR A 35 -9.73 -19.86 -14.85
N TYR A 36 -9.03 -20.40 -13.84
CA TYR A 36 -9.37 -21.68 -13.21
C TYR A 36 -8.97 -21.72 -11.72
N ASP A 37 -7.80 -21.16 -11.40
CA ASP A 37 -7.25 -21.10 -10.05
C ASP A 37 -6.53 -19.75 -9.86
N CYS A 38 -6.67 -19.14 -8.69
CA CYS A 38 -5.98 -17.90 -8.30
C CYS A 38 -4.68 -18.19 -7.51
N SER A 39 -4.33 -19.46 -7.27
CA SER A 39 -3.22 -19.83 -6.38
C SER A 39 -1.87 -19.23 -6.77
N GLY A 40 -1.59 -19.09 -8.07
CA GLY A 40 -0.37 -18.44 -8.56
C GLY A 40 -0.34 -16.95 -8.21
N HIS A 41 -1.44 -16.23 -8.45
CA HIS A 41 -1.57 -14.83 -8.09
C HIS A 41 -1.51 -14.61 -6.58
N GLU A 42 -2.20 -15.45 -5.81
CA GLU A 42 -2.17 -15.39 -4.35
C GLU A 42 -0.76 -15.65 -3.80
N ALA A 43 -0.03 -16.60 -4.37
CA ALA A 43 1.36 -16.86 -3.99
C ALA A 43 2.28 -15.67 -4.30
N GLY A 44 2.11 -15.03 -5.47
CA GLY A 44 2.87 -13.83 -5.84
C GLY A 44 2.58 -12.64 -4.94
N PHE A 45 1.30 -12.39 -4.65
CA PHE A 45 0.86 -11.30 -3.79
C PHE A 45 1.36 -11.49 -2.35
N ALA A 46 1.23 -12.70 -1.80
CA ALA A 46 1.73 -13.03 -0.47
C ALA A 46 3.26 -12.91 -0.38
N TYR A 47 3.99 -13.36 -1.42
CA TYR A 47 5.44 -13.19 -1.48
C TYR A 47 5.84 -11.71 -1.41
N ALA A 48 5.12 -10.84 -2.10
CA ALA A 48 5.39 -9.41 -2.11
C ALA A 48 5.13 -8.76 -0.74
N ILE A 49 4.09 -9.17 -0.02
CA ILE A 49 3.85 -8.78 1.38
C ILE A 49 5.01 -9.25 2.27
N GLU A 50 5.36 -10.53 2.22
CA GLU A 50 6.36 -11.15 3.11
C GLU A 50 7.75 -10.55 2.94
N ASN A 51 8.07 -10.06 1.73
CA ASN A 51 9.35 -9.45 1.42
C ASN A 51 9.29 -7.91 1.39
N GLU A 52 8.15 -7.33 1.81
CA GLU A 52 7.94 -5.88 1.88
C GLU A 52 8.30 -5.16 0.56
N LEU A 53 7.95 -5.76 -0.58
CA LEU A 53 8.35 -5.21 -1.88
C LEU A 53 7.66 -3.88 -2.16
N THR A 54 8.39 -2.94 -2.77
CA THR A 54 7.88 -1.60 -3.06
C THR A 54 8.03 -1.20 -4.52
N ASP A 55 8.68 -2.03 -5.32
CA ASP A 55 8.95 -1.80 -6.73
C ASP A 55 8.65 -3.07 -7.52
N THR A 56 7.99 -2.93 -8.67
CA THR A 56 7.66 -4.06 -9.55
C THR A 56 8.92 -4.68 -10.14
N ALA A 57 10.02 -3.93 -10.23
CA ALA A 57 11.33 -4.46 -10.63
C ALA A 57 11.91 -5.48 -9.64
N ASP A 58 11.45 -5.49 -8.38
CA ASP A 58 11.85 -6.46 -7.37
C ASP A 58 10.96 -7.72 -7.39
N CYS A 59 9.91 -7.73 -8.21
CA CYS A 59 9.09 -8.92 -8.40
C CYS A 59 9.90 -10.01 -9.12
N TYR A 60 9.97 -11.17 -8.47
CA TYR A 60 10.65 -12.32 -9.04
C TYR A 60 9.81 -12.99 -10.12
N GLU A 61 10.38 -13.18 -11.30
CA GLU A 61 9.76 -13.96 -12.37
C GLU A 61 9.98 -15.46 -12.13
N ASN A 62 8.93 -16.16 -11.68
CA ASN A 62 8.92 -17.63 -11.58
C ASN A 62 7.94 -18.25 -12.60
N ASP A 63 6.68 -17.79 -12.54
CA ASP A 63 5.57 -18.16 -13.42
C ASP A 63 4.72 -16.90 -13.68
N ASP A 64 4.06 -16.80 -14.84
CA ASP A 64 3.31 -15.57 -15.23
C ASP A 64 2.30 -15.13 -14.17
N SER A 65 1.50 -16.07 -13.63
CA SER A 65 0.51 -15.73 -12.59
C SER A 65 1.16 -15.33 -11.26
N PHE A 66 2.36 -15.83 -10.96
CA PHE A 66 3.09 -15.40 -9.76
C PHE A 66 3.58 -13.95 -9.93
N LEU A 67 4.15 -13.62 -11.08
CA LEU A 67 4.59 -12.27 -11.41
C LEU A 67 3.41 -11.28 -11.33
N GLU A 68 2.29 -11.60 -11.99
CA GLU A 68 1.08 -10.77 -11.98
C GLU A 68 0.54 -10.55 -10.55
N GLY A 69 0.65 -11.56 -9.68
CA GLY A 69 0.26 -11.44 -8.28
C GLY A 69 1.16 -10.50 -7.48
N CYS A 70 2.48 -10.58 -7.71
CA CYS A 70 3.46 -9.70 -7.08
C CYS A 70 3.29 -8.24 -7.53
N GLU A 71 3.19 -8.01 -8.84
CA GLU A 71 2.99 -6.67 -9.41
C GLU A 71 1.68 -6.05 -8.89
N ALA A 72 0.61 -6.84 -8.79
CA ALA A 72 -0.66 -6.36 -8.25
C ALA A 72 -0.57 -5.87 -6.80
N TYR A 73 0.29 -6.47 -5.96
CA TYR A 73 0.54 -5.95 -4.62
C TYR A 73 1.27 -4.60 -4.68
N VAL A 74 2.33 -4.50 -5.49
CA VAL A 74 3.10 -3.25 -5.60
C VAL A 74 2.24 -2.12 -6.14
N ASP A 75 1.45 -2.35 -7.18
CA ASP A 75 0.50 -1.37 -7.73
C ASP A 75 -0.54 -0.93 -6.68
N ALA A 76 -1.04 -1.88 -5.89
CA ALA A 76 -1.96 -1.58 -4.79
C ALA A 76 -1.28 -0.74 -3.70
N LEU A 77 -0.02 -1.05 -3.37
CA LEU A 77 0.77 -0.32 -2.39
C LEU A 77 1.03 1.12 -2.84
N GLU A 78 1.44 1.34 -4.08
CA GLU A 78 1.62 2.68 -4.64
C GLU A 78 0.33 3.51 -4.58
N THR A 79 -0.79 2.90 -5.01
CA THR A 79 -2.11 3.55 -4.99
C THR A 79 -2.51 3.94 -3.58
N LEU A 80 -2.43 3.00 -2.63
CA LEU A 80 -2.84 3.23 -1.26
C LEU A 80 -1.91 4.22 -0.55
N THR A 81 -0.61 4.18 -0.83
CA THR A 81 0.36 5.17 -0.31
C THR A 81 -0.02 6.59 -0.75
N ALA A 82 -0.36 6.77 -2.03
CA ALA A 82 -0.79 8.07 -2.53
C ALA A 82 -2.11 8.55 -1.88
N GLU A 83 -3.03 7.63 -1.55
CA GLU A 83 -4.25 7.95 -0.82
C GLU A 83 -3.99 8.30 0.64
N LYS A 84 -3.17 7.51 1.35
CA LYS A 84 -2.77 7.76 2.74
C LYS A 84 -2.03 9.09 2.86
N LEU A 85 -1.15 9.41 1.92
CA LEU A 85 -0.45 10.70 1.89
C LEU A 85 -1.42 11.87 1.77
N LYS A 86 -2.39 11.79 0.85
CA LYS A 86 -3.46 12.81 0.73
C LYS A 86 -4.26 12.94 2.03
N GLN A 87 -4.59 11.83 2.68
CA GLN A 87 -5.31 11.83 3.95
C GLN A 87 -4.51 12.51 5.08
N LYS A 88 -3.22 12.17 5.23
CA LYS A 88 -2.36 12.79 6.25
C LYS A 88 -2.19 14.29 6.02
N ILE A 89 -2.01 14.71 4.76
CA ILE A 89 -1.95 16.14 4.40
C ILE A 89 -3.25 16.84 4.80
N GLN A 90 -4.41 16.26 4.51
CA GLN A 90 -5.70 16.82 4.91
C GLN A 90 -5.85 16.91 6.43
N GLN A 91 -5.47 15.85 7.16
CA GLN A 91 -5.51 15.83 8.63
C GLN A 91 -4.62 16.90 9.26
N ALA A 92 -3.42 17.12 8.70
CA ALA A 92 -2.52 18.19 9.15
C ALA A 92 -3.14 19.58 8.91
N ALA A 93 -3.81 19.78 7.78
CA ALA A 93 -4.54 21.02 7.49
C ALA A 93 -5.70 21.24 8.48
N ASP A 94 -6.53 20.21 8.69
CA ASP A 94 -7.68 20.27 9.60
C ASP A 94 -7.24 20.52 11.06
N ALA A 95 -6.12 19.92 11.48
CA ALA A 95 -5.54 20.13 12.80
C ALA A 95 -5.10 21.59 13.00
N ALA A 96 -4.43 22.18 12.00
CA ALA A 96 -4.03 23.58 12.04
C ALA A 96 -5.25 24.53 12.12
N GLU A 97 -6.32 24.23 11.39
CA GLU A 97 -7.57 25.00 11.48
C GLU A 97 -8.26 24.87 12.85
N ALA A 98 -8.22 23.68 13.45
CA ALA A 98 -8.79 23.44 14.77
C ALA A 98 -8.05 24.22 15.86
N GLU A 99 -6.71 24.30 15.78
CA GLU A 99 -5.89 25.11 16.69
C GLU A 99 -6.25 26.59 16.57
N ILE A 100 -6.30 27.13 15.34
CA ILE A 100 -6.69 28.54 15.11
C ILE A 100 -8.09 28.84 15.69
N ARG A 101 -9.04 27.91 15.54
CA ARG A 101 -10.39 28.05 16.10
C ARG A 101 -10.41 27.99 17.63
N ALA A 102 -9.60 27.14 18.24
CA ALA A 102 -9.56 26.97 19.69
C ALA A 102 -9.00 28.20 20.43
N GLU A 103 -8.19 29.01 19.74
CA GLU A 103 -7.60 30.24 20.26
C GLU A 103 -8.42 31.51 19.94
N SER A 104 -9.53 31.38 19.20
CA SER A 104 -10.45 32.47 18.79
C SER A 104 -11.71 32.54 19.64
#